data_AF-A0A959E050-F1
#
_entry.id   AF-A0A959E050-F1
#
_cell.length_a   1.000
_cell.length_b   1.000
_cell.length_c   1.000
_cell.angle_alpha   90.00
_cell.angle_beta   90.00
_cell.angle_gamma   90.00
#
_symmetry.space_group_name_H-M   'P 1'
#
loop_
_entity.id
_entity.type
_entity.pdbx_description
1 polymer ?
#
loop_
_entity_poly.entity_id
_entity_poly.type
_entity_poly.pdbx_seq_one_letter_code
_entity_poly.pdbx_strand_id
1 'polypeptide(L)'
;MLNKANNLPIRFFGMTLVCLLCNAFSAHSIDGGSNTLQYVYEIKLSADQNLGANAQVNIILKGHLGSSQQVSLQSLSQPGSWPLATGKTSRFTLSLAEPLGELISLTTQSSPGSSARLTNITLTGEKGESYATTGNISLQAPKTTYFFFDHSKLKEISARTKPAIPDINQYINAHPKIAAALQWQPPTGNTPIAYPDWPASMKVELARYYNWLKNGRNFGFLDPPRLVNVSDASGITVISERDARQFYLGNVARSIFSETQLPWSLDDLSEESLSVLFGVNSSYAPHYRFPAGQYAAMQEHDDATEQMATVPGDASLNYHHLEELGMIGSTRLETIANLCKWINENCTHIAGTVTLNGLGFFNQYSYPSAPTAHQILKGYDRPGVDYKMAGCGGTARFVQQLLRTVNIPVEVDYSSIHAQLRFTSEQLAMSHGDDLYGNTINYQDFPVEDLLIPEQLFLDYFHLFDQVGKQSEIVKGKLDDMNWPSRTN
;
A
#
# COMPACT_ATOMS: atom_id res chain seq x y z
N MET A 1 26.38 36.67 38.26
CA MET A 1 25.16 37.25 38.88
C MET A 1 23.99 36.74 38.04
N LEU A 2 23.33 35.66 38.44
CA LEU A 2 22.19 35.58 39.39
C LEU A 2 20.83 35.96 38.77
N ASN A 3 19.99 34.93 38.57
CA ASN A 3 18.52 34.88 38.67
C ASN A 3 17.68 35.86 37.79
N LYS A 4 16.59 35.40 37.15
CA LYS A 4 15.51 34.59 37.74
C LYS A 4 14.80 33.68 36.74
N ALA A 5 14.53 32.45 37.15
CA ALA A 5 13.43 31.65 36.63
C ALA A 5 12.09 32.13 37.24
N ASN A 6 10.99 31.92 36.52
CA ASN A 6 9.62 32.00 37.06
C ASN A 6 8.86 30.73 36.66
N ASN A 7 8.48 29.95 37.66
CA ASN A 7 7.61 28.78 37.49
C ASN A 7 6.17 29.22 37.22
N LEU A 8 5.46 28.50 36.34
CA LEU A 8 4.00 28.53 36.27
C LEU A 8 3.45 27.11 36.53
N PRO A 9 2.42 26.95 37.37
CA PRO A 9 1.89 25.63 37.73
C PRO A 9 0.90 25.13 36.68
N ILE A 10 1.17 23.95 36.12
CA ILE A 10 0.18 23.21 35.33
C ILE A 10 -0.91 22.70 36.28
N ARG A 11 -2.13 23.23 36.14
CA ARG A 11 -3.32 22.69 36.82
C ARG A 11 -3.96 21.64 35.94
N PHE A 12 -4.00 20.40 36.41
CA PHE A 12 -4.87 19.37 35.85
C PHE A 12 -6.34 19.76 36.09
N PHE A 13 -7.10 19.98 35.02
CA PHE A 13 -8.55 19.91 35.06
C PHE A 13 -8.97 18.51 34.60
N GLY A 14 -9.41 17.68 35.54
CA GLY A 14 -10.14 16.46 35.20
C GLY A 14 -11.54 16.84 34.73
N MET A 15 -11.97 16.31 33.59
CA MET A 15 -13.31 16.56 33.06
C MET A 15 -14.03 15.23 32.84
N THR A 16 -14.83 14.85 33.83
CA THR A 16 -15.85 13.81 33.71
C THR A 16 -16.93 14.28 32.75
N LEU A 17 -17.28 13.49 31.73
CA LEU A 17 -18.48 13.71 30.92
C LEU A 17 -19.33 12.43 30.87
N VAL A 18 -20.58 12.56 31.28
CA VAL A 18 -21.59 11.49 31.31
C VAL A 18 -22.62 11.73 30.19
N CYS A 19 -23.20 10.63 29.71
CA CYS A 19 -24.07 10.47 28.53
C CYS A 19 -25.37 11.30 28.49
N LEU A 20 -26.02 11.25 27.31
CA LEU A 20 -27.42 11.57 26.87
C LEU A 20 -27.34 12.44 25.59
N LEU A 21 -27.95 12.15 24.43
CA LEU A 21 -28.88 11.12 23.90
C LEU A 21 -28.44 10.80 22.42
N CYS A 22 -29.07 10.03 21.51
CA CYS A 22 -30.45 9.58 21.29
C CYS A 22 -30.53 8.13 20.73
N ASN A 23 -31.62 7.44 21.06
CA ASN A 23 -32.03 6.15 20.47
C ASN A 23 -32.86 6.35 19.19
N ALA A 24 -32.81 5.38 18.26
CA ALA A 24 -34.00 4.93 17.49
C ALA A 24 -33.72 3.66 16.64
N PHE A 25 -33.66 2.48 17.26
CA PHE A 25 -34.11 1.25 16.60
C PHE A 25 -34.82 0.35 17.62
N SER A 26 -36.05 -0.05 17.29
CA SER A 26 -36.94 -0.79 18.20
C SER A 26 -36.59 -2.28 18.21
N ALA A 27 -35.88 -2.74 19.24
CA ALA A 27 -35.71 -4.15 19.50
C ALA A 27 -37.03 -4.78 19.96
N HIS A 28 -37.51 -5.81 19.27
CA HIS A 28 -38.42 -6.78 19.88
C HIS A 28 -37.64 -7.63 20.89
N SER A 29 -38.25 -7.85 22.06
CA SER A 29 -37.72 -8.74 23.08
C SER A 29 -37.66 -10.18 22.56
N ILE A 30 -36.46 -10.73 22.42
CA ILE A 30 -36.21 -12.17 22.24
C ILE A 30 -35.40 -12.65 23.45
N ASP A 31 -35.83 -13.76 24.04
CA ASP A 31 -35.27 -14.29 25.28
C ASP A 31 -33.77 -14.62 25.20
N GLY A 32 -33.01 -14.11 26.18
CA GLY A 32 -32.17 -14.91 27.09
C GLY A 32 -31.00 -15.75 26.56
N GLY A 33 -30.87 -15.98 25.26
CA GLY A 33 -29.74 -16.66 24.63
C GLY A 33 -28.67 -15.65 24.23
N SER A 34 -27.42 -15.89 24.61
CA SER A 34 -26.28 -15.12 24.11
C SER A 34 -26.04 -15.45 22.63
N ASN A 35 -26.79 -14.79 21.74
CA ASN A 35 -26.60 -14.83 20.29
C ASN A 35 -25.32 -14.07 19.90
N THR A 36 -24.16 -14.59 20.32
CA THR A 36 -22.88 -14.21 19.77
C THR A 36 -22.88 -14.64 18.31
N LEU A 37 -22.87 -13.69 17.38
CA LEU A 37 -22.75 -13.97 15.96
C LEU A 37 -21.47 -14.78 15.73
N GLN A 38 -21.61 -16.01 15.24
CA GLN A 38 -20.47 -16.85 14.88
C GLN A 38 -20.20 -16.75 13.39
N TYR A 39 -19.00 -16.33 13.03
CA TYR A 39 -18.53 -16.25 11.66
C TYR A 39 -18.03 -17.62 11.23
N VAL A 40 -18.75 -18.27 10.31
CA VAL A 40 -18.51 -19.67 9.94
C VAL A 40 -17.75 -19.75 8.62
N TYR A 41 -16.57 -20.37 8.66
CA TYR A 41 -15.74 -20.63 7.49
C TYR A 41 -15.70 -22.14 7.20
N GLU A 42 -15.95 -22.51 5.95
CA GLU A 42 -15.83 -23.91 5.50
C GLU A 42 -14.47 -24.14 4.86
N ILE A 43 -13.67 -25.05 5.42
CA ILE A 43 -12.34 -25.42 4.92
C ILE A 43 -12.42 -26.79 4.26
N LYS A 44 -12.11 -26.89 2.97
CA LYS A 44 -11.90 -28.16 2.25
C LYS A 44 -10.41 -28.38 2.05
N LEU A 45 -9.92 -29.55 2.44
CA LEU A 45 -8.52 -29.96 2.28
C LEU A 45 -8.47 -31.36 1.69
N SER A 46 -7.62 -31.58 0.69
CA SER A 46 -7.32 -32.91 0.16
C SER A 46 -5.85 -33.26 0.39
N ALA A 47 -5.52 -34.48 0.77
CA ALA A 47 -4.13 -34.91 0.99
C ALA A 47 -3.70 -35.92 -0.10
N ASP A 48 -2.51 -35.74 -0.69
CA ASP A 48 -1.96 -36.69 -1.67
C ASP A 48 -1.21 -37.87 -1.01
N GLN A 49 -1.02 -37.81 0.31
CA GLN A 49 -0.45 -38.85 1.17
C GLN A 49 -1.22 -38.90 2.49
N ASN A 50 -1.22 -40.06 3.16
CA ASN A 50 -1.86 -40.21 4.45
C ASN A 50 -1.15 -39.32 5.48
N LEU A 51 -1.86 -38.34 6.03
CA LEU A 51 -1.42 -37.71 7.26
C LEU A 51 -1.39 -38.79 8.36
N GLY A 52 -0.28 -38.91 9.08
CA GLY A 52 -0.20 -39.85 10.20
C GLY A 52 -1.25 -39.51 11.26
N ALA A 53 -1.74 -40.50 12.02
CA ALA A 53 -2.70 -40.24 13.10
C ALA A 53 -2.21 -39.19 14.12
N ASN A 54 -0.88 -39.10 14.31
CA ASN A 54 -0.20 -38.16 15.20
C ASN A 54 0.17 -36.82 14.54
N ALA A 55 -0.10 -36.65 13.24
CA ALA A 55 0.22 -35.40 12.56
C ALA A 55 -0.71 -34.29 13.05
N GLN A 56 -0.12 -33.20 13.53
CA GLN A 56 -0.84 -31.98 13.86
C GLN A 56 -0.63 -30.96 12.75
N VAL A 57 -1.73 -30.33 12.34
CA VAL A 57 -1.74 -29.27 11.33
C VAL A 57 -2.58 -28.15 11.93
N ASN A 58 -1.89 -27.09 12.33
CA ASN A 58 -2.50 -25.89 12.85
C ASN A 58 -2.66 -24.88 11.71
N ILE A 59 -3.75 -24.14 11.73
CA ILE A 59 -4.07 -23.09 10.77
C ILE A 59 -4.26 -21.74 11.47
N ILE A 60 -3.89 -20.67 10.77
CA ILE A 60 -4.25 -19.29 11.10
C ILE A 60 -4.84 -18.70 9.81
N LEU A 61 -6.07 -18.20 9.87
CA LEU A 61 -6.66 -17.41 8.78
C LEU A 61 -6.38 -15.93 9.04
N LYS A 62 -5.93 -15.20 8.02
CA LYS A 62 -5.78 -13.74 8.06
C LYS A 62 -6.68 -13.13 6.99
N GLY A 63 -7.39 -12.07 7.35
CA GLY A 63 -8.17 -11.24 6.44
C GLY A 63 -7.95 -9.76 6.75
N HIS A 64 -8.61 -8.86 6.02
CA HIS A 64 -8.37 -7.42 6.17
C HIS A 64 -8.82 -6.84 7.53
N LEU A 65 -9.67 -7.52 8.30
CA LEU A 65 -10.09 -7.09 9.64
C LEU A 65 -9.26 -7.70 10.78
N GLY A 66 -8.37 -8.66 10.50
CA GLY A 66 -7.55 -9.27 11.54
C GLY A 66 -7.06 -10.68 11.23
N SER A 67 -6.83 -11.48 12.27
CA SER A 67 -6.39 -12.87 12.15
C SER A 67 -7.10 -13.75 13.17
N SER A 68 -7.40 -15.00 12.78
CA SER A 68 -7.90 -15.99 13.72
C SER A 68 -6.83 -16.32 14.76
N GLN A 69 -7.27 -16.86 15.89
CA GLN A 69 -6.37 -17.64 16.73
C GLN A 69 -5.83 -18.85 15.95
N GLN A 70 -4.72 -19.42 16.42
CA GLN A 70 -4.19 -20.67 15.88
C GLN A 70 -5.14 -21.83 16.22
N VAL A 71 -5.67 -22.52 15.21
CA VAL A 71 -6.63 -23.62 15.38
C VAL A 71 -6.09 -24.91 14.80
N SER A 72 -6.19 -26.00 15.56
CA SER A 72 -5.86 -27.34 15.11
C SER A 72 -6.96 -27.88 14.18
N LEU A 73 -6.59 -28.36 12.98
CA LEU A 73 -7.54 -29.04 12.09
C LEU A 73 -8.08 -30.33 12.73
N GLN A 74 -7.32 -30.95 13.62
CA GLN A 74 -7.74 -32.12 14.40
C GLN A 74 -8.92 -31.76 15.32
N SER A 75 -8.88 -30.60 15.99
CA SER A 75 -10.00 -30.13 16.84
C SER A 75 -11.24 -29.67 16.06
N LEU A 76 -11.10 -29.39 14.75
CA LEU A 76 -12.24 -29.11 13.86
C LEU A 76 -12.79 -30.37 13.17
N SER A 77 -12.13 -31.53 13.35
CA SER A 77 -12.48 -32.77 12.66
C SER A 77 -13.68 -33.47 13.32
N GLN A 78 -14.61 -33.98 12.51
CA GLN A 78 -15.64 -34.90 12.98
C GLN A 78 -14.99 -36.23 13.43
N PRO A 79 -15.53 -36.95 14.43
CA PRO A 79 -14.98 -38.23 14.86
C PRO A 79 -14.78 -39.20 13.69
N GLY A 80 -13.54 -39.69 13.51
CA GLY A 80 -13.16 -40.58 12.40
C GLY A 80 -12.86 -39.90 11.06
N SER A 81 -12.95 -38.58 10.95
CA SER A 81 -12.51 -37.82 9.76
C SER A 81 -11.03 -37.39 9.81
N TRP A 82 -10.37 -37.59 10.96
CA TRP A 82 -8.92 -37.56 11.12
C TRP A 82 -8.38 -38.96 11.44
N PRO A 83 -7.23 -39.40 10.87
CA PRO A 83 -6.38 -38.68 9.93
C PRO A 83 -6.99 -38.43 8.54
N LEU A 84 -6.52 -37.36 7.91
CA LEU A 84 -6.74 -37.08 6.48
C LEU A 84 -6.10 -38.20 5.64
N ALA A 85 -6.93 -39.07 5.08
CA ALA A 85 -6.49 -40.18 4.24
C ALA A 85 -6.18 -39.72 2.81
N THR A 86 -5.21 -40.38 2.16
CA THR A 86 -4.81 -40.15 0.77
C THR A 86 -6.01 -40.10 -0.18
N GLY A 87 -6.08 -39.07 -1.01
CA GLY A 87 -7.11 -38.90 -2.03
C GLY A 87 -8.50 -38.56 -1.49
N LYS A 88 -8.66 -38.36 -0.18
CA LYS A 88 -9.92 -37.87 0.40
C LYS A 88 -9.86 -36.36 0.61
N THR A 89 -10.98 -35.71 0.34
CA THR A 89 -11.25 -34.33 0.77
C THR A 89 -11.97 -34.37 2.12
N SER A 90 -11.38 -33.77 3.16
CA SER A 90 -12.08 -33.50 4.42
C SER A 90 -12.60 -32.07 4.44
N ARG A 91 -13.78 -31.90 5.05
CA ARG A 91 -14.44 -30.61 5.29
C ARG A 91 -14.37 -30.30 6.79
N PHE A 92 -13.94 -29.09 7.12
CA PHE A 92 -13.84 -28.58 8.49
C PHE A 92 -14.65 -27.28 8.58
N THR A 93 -15.20 -27.00 9.75
CA THR A 93 -16.01 -25.81 10.01
C THR A 93 -15.35 -25.01 11.12
N LEU A 94 -14.90 -23.80 10.82
CA LEU A 94 -14.28 -22.89 11.78
C LEU A 94 -15.25 -21.77 12.14
N SER A 95 -15.70 -21.74 13.40
CA SER A 95 -16.45 -20.60 13.97
C SER A 95 -15.50 -19.61 14.61
N LEU A 96 -15.57 -18.34 14.22
CA LEU A 96 -14.85 -17.23 14.85
C LEU A 96 -15.82 -16.29 15.58
N ALA A 97 -15.33 -15.65 16.64
CA ALA A 97 -16.09 -14.65 17.41
C ALA A 97 -16.12 -13.26 16.73
N GLU A 98 -15.17 -13.00 15.84
CA GLU A 98 -15.02 -11.74 15.11
C GLU A 98 -14.85 -12.04 13.61
N PRO A 99 -15.31 -11.14 12.71
CA PRO A 99 -15.14 -11.30 11.28
C PRO A 99 -13.69 -11.02 10.88
N LEU A 100 -13.14 -11.82 9.97
CA LEU A 100 -11.82 -11.53 9.37
C LEU A 100 -11.93 -10.60 8.15
N GLY A 101 -13.13 -10.37 7.64
CA GLY A 101 -13.34 -9.72 6.36
C GLY A 101 -13.01 -10.64 5.18
N GLU A 102 -12.61 -10.04 4.07
CA GLU A 102 -12.05 -10.77 2.93
C GLU A 102 -10.74 -11.43 3.37
N LEU A 103 -10.63 -12.74 3.13
CA LEU A 103 -9.45 -13.51 3.52
C LEU A 103 -8.28 -13.18 2.60
N ILE A 104 -7.14 -12.85 3.19
CA ILE A 104 -5.88 -12.49 2.52
C ILE A 104 -4.96 -13.72 2.45
N SER A 105 -4.80 -14.41 3.57
CA SER A 105 -3.89 -15.55 3.65
C SER A 105 -4.31 -16.63 4.65
N LEU A 106 -3.82 -17.84 4.41
CA LEU A 106 -3.82 -18.97 5.33
C LEU A 106 -2.37 -19.28 5.70
N THR A 107 -2.07 -19.40 6.99
CA THR A 107 -0.80 -19.94 7.47
C THR A 107 -1.04 -21.35 7.98
N THR A 108 -0.23 -22.33 7.55
CA THR A 108 -0.20 -23.67 8.16
C THR A 108 1.10 -23.90 8.93
N GLN A 109 1.00 -24.57 10.08
CA GLN A 109 2.14 -25.11 10.83
C GLN A 109 1.95 -26.61 11.06
N SER A 110 2.97 -27.42 10.75
CA SER A 110 2.98 -28.87 10.99
C SER A 110 3.86 -29.26 12.18
N SER A 111 3.44 -30.25 12.98
CA SER A 111 4.30 -30.81 14.04
C SER A 111 5.56 -31.52 13.48
N PRO A 112 6.68 -31.55 14.22
CA PRO A 112 7.87 -32.31 13.84
C PRO A 112 7.56 -33.79 13.55
N GLY A 113 8.26 -34.36 12.56
CA GLY A 113 8.06 -35.75 12.14
C GLY A 113 6.83 -35.99 11.24
N SER A 114 5.99 -34.98 11.01
CA SER A 114 4.93 -35.05 10.01
C SER A 114 5.46 -34.72 8.61
N SER A 115 5.24 -35.62 7.66
CA SER A 115 5.32 -35.29 6.22
C SER A 115 3.95 -35.51 5.59
N ALA A 116 3.46 -34.51 4.86
CA ALA A 116 2.19 -34.58 4.15
C ALA A 116 2.16 -33.53 3.05
N ARG A 117 1.44 -33.80 1.96
CA ARG A 117 1.21 -32.79 0.93
C ARG A 117 -0.28 -32.48 0.75
N LEU A 118 -0.66 -31.29 1.22
CA LEU A 118 -2.02 -30.77 1.10
C LEU A 118 -2.22 -30.23 -0.31
N THR A 119 -3.39 -30.44 -0.86
CA THR A 119 -3.75 -30.10 -2.24
C THR A 119 -5.16 -29.52 -2.23
N ASN A 120 -5.40 -28.55 -3.12
CA ASN A 120 -6.72 -27.95 -3.33
C ASN A 120 -7.38 -27.41 -2.04
N ILE A 121 -6.65 -26.60 -1.25
CA ILE A 121 -7.30 -25.91 -0.13
C ILE A 121 -8.33 -24.94 -0.70
N THR A 122 -9.59 -25.15 -0.35
CA THR A 122 -10.69 -24.24 -0.66
C THR A 122 -11.31 -23.75 0.65
N LEU A 123 -11.43 -22.45 0.80
CA LEU A 123 -12.22 -21.82 1.85
C LEU A 123 -13.53 -21.32 1.26
N THR A 124 -14.58 -21.36 2.07
CA THR A 124 -15.79 -20.56 1.83
C THR A 124 -15.94 -19.62 3.01
N GLY A 125 -15.96 -18.32 2.74
CA GLY A 125 -16.16 -17.28 3.74
C GLY A 125 -17.62 -17.10 4.12
N GLU A 126 -17.85 -16.19 5.07
CA GLU A 126 -19.16 -15.95 5.68
C GLU A 126 -20.26 -15.63 4.65
N LYS A 127 -19.93 -14.87 3.60
CA LYS A 127 -20.90 -14.40 2.60
C LYS A 127 -21.03 -15.37 1.42
N GLY A 128 -20.47 -16.58 1.54
CA GLY A 128 -20.48 -17.64 0.53
C GLY A 128 -19.42 -17.49 -0.55
N GLU A 129 -18.54 -16.50 -0.45
CA GLU A 129 -17.41 -16.31 -1.36
C GLU A 129 -16.36 -17.41 -1.18
N SER A 130 -15.76 -17.92 -2.27
CA SER A 130 -14.85 -19.06 -2.20
C SER A 130 -13.43 -18.73 -2.63
N TYR A 131 -12.50 -18.92 -1.70
CA TYR A 131 -11.07 -18.69 -1.89
C TYR A 131 -10.39 -20.03 -2.17
N ALA A 132 -9.49 -20.08 -3.16
CA ALA A 132 -8.68 -21.26 -3.43
C ALA A 132 -7.19 -20.93 -3.34
N THR A 133 -6.38 -21.82 -2.76
CA THR A 133 -4.92 -21.69 -2.79
C THR A 133 -4.38 -22.32 -4.08
N THR A 134 -3.58 -21.60 -4.85
CA THR A 134 -2.81 -22.18 -5.96
C THR A 134 -1.55 -22.88 -5.46
N GLY A 135 -1.63 -24.18 -5.24
CA GLY A 135 -0.43 -24.97 -4.96
C GLY A 135 -0.69 -26.33 -4.31
N ASN A 136 0.37 -27.15 -4.30
CA ASN A 136 0.46 -28.36 -3.50
C ASN A 136 1.50 -28.13 -2.41
N ILE A 137 1.10 -28.29 -1.15
CA ILE A 137 1.80 -27.81 0.03
C ILE A 137 2.59 -28.96 0.65
N SER A 138 3.89 -29.07 0.42
CA SER A 138 4.71 -30.07 1.10
C SER A 138 5.03 -29.64 2.53
N LEU A 139 4.20 -30.05 3.49
CA LEU A 139 4.53 -30.00 4.92
C LEU A 139 5.66 -31.01 5.17
N GLN A 140 6.85 -30.53 5.47
CA GLN A 140 7.93 -31.33 6.07
C GLN A 140 8.49 -30.56 7.26
N ALA A 141 8.61 -31.23 8.41
CA ALA A 141 9.36 -30.90 9.63
C ALA A 141 9.51 -29.41 10.03
N PRO A 142 9.16 -29.09 11.29
CA PRO A 142 8.34 -27.93 11.65
C PRO A 142 8.56 -26.69 10.76
N LYS A 143 7.74 -26.56 9.72
CA LYS A 143 7.76 -25.44 8.78
C LYS A 143 6.45 -24.65 8.88
N THR A 144 6.54 -23.37 9.18
CA THR A 144 5.47 -22.41 8.92
C THR A 144 5.42 -22.16 7.42
N THR A 145 4.24 -22.32 6.82
CA THR A 145 4.03 -22.04 5.39
C THR A 145 2.86 -21.08 5.25
N TYR A 146 3.06 -19.99 4.50
CA TYR A 146 2.06 -18.98 4.19
C TYR A 146 1.46 -19.25 2.81
N PHE A 147 0.16 -19.05 2.67
CA PHE A 147 -0.57 -19.09 1.39
C PHE A 147 -1.37 -17.81 1.25
N PHE A 148 -1.12 -17.08 0.19
CA PHE A 148 -2.04 -16.05 -0.27
C PHE A 148 -3.12 -16.72 -1.13
N PHE A 149 -4.35 -16.22 -1.06
CA PHE A 149 -5.43 -16.79 -1.88
C PHE A 149 -5.32 -16.31 -3.32
N ASP A 150 -5.69 -17.17 -4.25
CA ASP A 150 -5.79 -16.82 -5.66
C ASP A 150 -7.11 -16.06 -5.90
N HIS A 151 -7.12 -14.77 -5.56
CA HIS A 151 -8.26 -13.88 -5.82
C HIS A 151 -8.53 -13.74 -7.33
N SER A 152 -7.58 -14.09 -8.20
CA SER A 152 -7.81 -14.10 -9.65
C SER A 152 -8.90 -15.10 -10.09
N LYS A 153 -9.20 -16.14 -9.29
CA LYS A 153 -10.33 -17.05 -9.52
C LYS A 153 -11.67 -16.55 -8.99
N LEU A 154 -11.69 -15.49 -8.17
CA LEU A 154 -12.92 -14.77 -7.81
C LEU A 154 -13.40 -13.83 -8.95
N LYS A 155 -12.58 -13.62 -10.01
CA LYS A 155 -12.87 -12.70 -11.13
C LYS A 155 -14.20 -12.97 -11.85
N GLU A 156 -14.73 -14.20 -11.86
CA GLU A 156 -16.05 -14.47 -12.46
C GLU A 156 -17.25 -13.98 -11.61
N ILE A 157 -17.07 -13.72 -10.31
CA ILE A 157 -18.15 -13.37 -9.37
C ILE A 157 -18.15 -11.87 -9.04
N SER A 158 -17.00 -11.19 -9.13
CA SER A 158 -16.83 -9.79 -8.71
C SER A 158 -16.75 -8.76 -9.85
N ALA A 159 -17.07 -9.14 -11.10
CA ALA A 159 -17.23 -8.21 -12.23
C ALA A 159 -18.48 -7.31 -12.14
N ARG A 160 -18.68 -6.69 -10.96
CA ARG A 160 -19.60 -5.57 -10.78
C ARG A 160 -18.99 -4.34 -11.46
N THR A 161 -19.29 -4.16 -12.74
CA THR A 161 -19.13 -2.86 -13.39
C THR A 161 -19.86 -1.82 -12.56
N LYS A 162 -19.13 -0.97 -11.84
CA LYS A 162 -19.74 0.09 -11.03
C LYS A 162 -20.48 1.07 -11.95
N PRO A 163 -21.56 1.71 -11.47
CA PRO A 163 -22.29 2.67 -12.29
C PRO A 163 -21.36 3.78 -12.77
N ALA A 164 -21.42 4.10 -14.07
CA ALA A 164 -20.62 5.16 -14.65
C ALA A 164 -20.97 6.52 -14.00
N ILE A 165 -19.96 7.25 -13.54
CA ILE A 165 -20.14 8.58 -12.94
C ILE A 165 -20.48 9.58 -14.07
N PRO A 166 -21.67 10.23 -14.06
CA PRO A 166 -22.07 11.11 -15.15
C PRO A 166 -21.30 12.44 -15.13
N ASP A 167 -21.20 13.06 -13.95
CA ASP A 167 -20.53 14.33 -13.70
C ASP A 167 -19.63 14.21 -12.45
N ILE A 168 -18.36 14.60 -12.59
CA ILE A 168 -17.36 14.49 -11.52
C ILE A 168 -17.60 15.46 -10.37
N ASN A 169 -18.17 16.65 -10.62
CA ASN A 169 -18.43 17.63 -9.58
C ASN A 169 -19.62 17.19 -8.72
N GLN A 170 -20.66 16.64 -9.33
CA GLN A 170 -21.79 16.02 -8.62
C GLN A 170 -21.33 14.83 -7.79
N TYR A 171 -20.45 13.97 -8.33
CA TYR A 171 -19.84 12.87 -7.58
C TYR A 171 -19.06 13.39 -6.37
N ILE A 172 -18.11 14.31 -6.54
CA ILE A 172 -17.33 14.84 -5.42
C ILE A 172 -18.24 15.48 -4.34
N ASN A 173 -19.27 16.23 -4.74
CA ASN A 173 -20.22 16.84 -3.80
C ASN A 173 -21.07 15.79 -3.04
N ALA A 174 -21.31 14.62 -3.60
CA ALA A 174 -22.02 13.52 -2.94
C ALA A 174 -21.13 12.69 -2.00
N HIS A 175 -19.80 12.80 -2.14
CA HIS A 175 -18.80 12.03 -1.38
C HIS A 175 -17.92 12.99 -0.53
N PRO A 176 -18.42 13.50 0.61
CA PRO A 176 -17.81 14.60 1.35
C PRO A 176 -16.40 14.31 1.89
N LYS A 177 -16.07 13.05 2.22
CA LYS A 177 -14.71 12.65 2.60
C LYS A 177 -13.71 12.86 1.47
N ILE A 178 -14.09 12.48 0.24
CA ILE A 178 -13.28 12.70 -0.96
C ILE A 178 -13.13 14.22 -1.16
N ALA A 179 -14.22 14.98 -1.13
CA ALA A 179 -14.19 16.44 -1.28
C ALA A 179 -13.28 17.16 -0.26
N ALA A 180 -13.22 16.69 1.00
CA ALA A 180 -12.35 17.25 2.03
C ALA A 180 -10.86 16.90 1.84
N ALA A 181 -10.57 15.72 1.28
CA ALA A 181 -9.21 15.27 0.98
C ALA A 181 -8.62 15.89 -0.30
N LEU A 182 -9.46 16.33 -1.23
CA LEU A 182 -9.05 17.09 -2.42
C LEU A 182 -8.53 18.49 -2.02
N GLN A 183 -7.21 18.60 -1.79
CA GLN A 183 -6.54 19.82 -1.35
C GLN A 183 -5.49 20.30 -2.34
N TRP A 184 -5.52 21.57 -2.71
CA TRP A 184 -4.55 22.21 -3.59
C TRP A 184 -3.78 23.31 -2.85
N GLN A 185 -2.45 23.33 -2.98
CA GLN A 185 -1.64 24.44 -2.46
C GLN A 185 -1.35 25.44 -3.58
N PRO A 186 -1.91 26.68 -3.55
CA PRO A 186 -1.48 27.76 -4.45
C PRO A 186 -0.03 28.20 -4.13
N PRO A 187 0.70 28.79 -5.11
CA PRO A 187 2.12 29.16 -4.91
C PRO A 187 2.30 30.30 -3.90
N THR A 188 1.27 31.14 -3.76
CA THR A 188 1.22 32.26 -2.81
C THR A 188 0.25 31.93 -1.69
N GLY A 189 0.69 31.13 -0.72
CA GLY A 189 -0.08 30.76 0.45
C GLY A 189 0.64 29.73 1.31
N ASN A 190 0.30 29.66 2.61
CA ASN A 190 0.73 28.59 3.52
C ASN A 190 -0.40 27.60 3.84
N THR A 191 -1.58 27.80 3.26
CA THR A 191 -2.79 27.03 3.57
C THR A 191 -3.32 26.39 2.29
N PRO A 192 -3.56 25.07 2.28
CA PRO A 192 -4.23 24.39 1.17
C PRO A 192 -5.69 24.84 1.05
N ILE A 193 -6.18 24.92 -0.18
CA ILE A 193 -7.62 25.11 -0.45
C ILE A 193 -8.28 23.76 -0.73
N ALA A 194 -9.34 23.45 0.01
CA ALA A 194 -10.15 22.25 -0.20
C ALA A 194 -11.09 22.41 -1.41
N TYR A 195 -11.54 21.30 -2.01
CA TYR A 195 -12.37 21.32 -3.20
C TYR A 195 -13.62 22.23 -3.15
N PRO A 196 -14.38 22.34 -2.04
CA PRO A 196 -15.50 23.28 -1.95
C PRO A 196 -15.08 24.72 -2.33
N ASP A 197 -13.90 25.15 -1.89
CA ASP A 197 -13.35 26.50 -2.08
C ASP A 197 -12.50 26.66 -3.35
N TRP A 198 -12.31 25.61 -4.15
CA TRP A 198 -11.57 25.71 -5.42
C TRP A 198 -12.23 26.70 -6.38
N PRO A 199 -11.44 27.52 -7.10
CA PRO A 199 -11.95 28.38 -8.17
C PRO A 199 -12.78 27.62 -9.20
N ALA A 200 -13.83 28.25 -9.72
CA ALA A 200 -14.70 27.62 -10.73
C ALA A 200 -13.94 27.16 -11.98
N SER A 201 -12.88 27.87 -12.38
CA SER A 201 -11.97 27.46 -13.46
C SER A 201 -11.29 26.11 -13.19
N MET A 202 -10.86 25.85 -11.94
CA MET A 202 -10.21 24.61 -11.53
C MET A 202 -11.18 23.41 -11.58
N LYS A 203 -12.44 23.63 -11.16
CA LYS A 203 -13.52 22.62 -11.28
C LYS A 203 -13.88 22.32 -12.74
N VAL A 204 -13.84 23.33 -13.62
CA VAL A 204 -14.01 23.15 -15.08
C VAL A 204 -12.82 22.43 -15.72
N GLU A 205 -11.57 22.71 -15.30
CA GLU A 205 -10.38 21.97 -15.73
C GLU A 205 -10.47 20.49 -15.31
N LEU A 206 -10.85 20.19 -14.07
CA LEU A 206 -11.07 18.83 -13.57
C LEU A 206 -12.12 18.08 -14.41
N ALA A 207 -13.28 18.70 -14.62
CA ALA A 207 -14.36 18.12 -15.42
C ALA A 207 -13.94 17.88 -16.89
N ARG A 208 -13.05 18.70 -17.45
CA ARG A 208 -12.50 18.47 -18.79
C ARG A 208 -11.63 17.22 -18.84
N TYR A 209 -10.71 17.04 -17.90
CA TYR A 209 -9.82 15.86 -17.86
C TYR A 209 -10.61 14.57 -17.62
N TYR A 210 -11.58 14.61 -16.70
CA TYR A 210 -12.48 13.48 -16.47
C TYR A 210 -13.28 13.09 -17.73
N ASN A 211 -13.80 14.08 -18.46
CA ASN A 211 -14.48 13.84 -19.72
C ASN A 211 -13.55 13.35 -20.85
N TRP A 212 -12.24 13.64 -20.82
CA TRP A 212 -11.31 13.03 -21.78
C TRP A 212 -11.17 11.53 -21.54
N LEU A 213 -10.99 11.09 -20.29
CA LEU A 213 -10.92 9.67 -19.96
C LEU A 213 -12.21 8.91 -20.34
N LYS A 214 -13.38 9.49 -20.05
CA LYS A 214 -14.68 8.93 -20.46
C LYS A 214 -14.85 8.74 -21.96
N ASN A 215 -14.10 9.50 -22.77
CA ASN A 215 -14.09 9.38 -24.23
C ASN A 215 -12.88 8.56 -24.74
N GLY A 216 -12.22 7.77 -23.89
CA GLY A 216 -11.08 6.93 -24.24
C GLY A 216 -9.83 7.72 -24.63
N ARG A 217 -9.66 8.94 -24.08
CA ARG A 217 -8.52 9.81 -24.39
C ARG A 217 -7.60 9.98 -23.19
N ASN A 218 -6.31 9.81 -23.45
CA ASN A 218 -5.23 10.26 -22.56
C ASN A 218 -5.24 11.78 -22.43
N PHE A 219 -4.65 12.31 -21.35
CA PHE A 219 -4.64 13.76 -21.12
C PHE A 219 -3.77 14.50 -22.13
N GLY A 220 -2.69 13.87 -22.61
CA GLY A 220 -1.76 14.50 -23.54
C GLY A 220 -0.99 15.63 -22.87
N PHE A 221 -0.67 15.47 -21.59
CA PHE A 221 0.24 16.37 -20.90
C PHE A 221 1.65 16.22 -21.47
N LEU A 222 2.49 17.25 -21.29
CA LEU A 222 3.90 17.12 -21.64
C LEU A 222 4.55 16.23 -20.58
N ASP A 223 5.02 15.06 -21.01
CA ASP A 223 5.59 14.02 -20.15
C ASP A 223 6.97 13.63 -20.70
N PRO A 224 8.08 13.98 -20.01
CA PRO A 224 8.15 14.72 -18.75
C PRO A 224 7.74 16.20 -18.88
N PRO A 225 7.38 16.88 -17.77
CA PRO A 225 7.00 18.28 -17.79
C PRO A 225 8.09 19.24 -18.29
N ARG A 226 7.68 20.48 -18.61
CA ARG A 226 8.64 21.54 -18.92
C ARG A 226 9.27 22.08 -17.64
N LEU A 227 10.60 22.08 -17.61
CA LEU A 227 11.37 22.73 -16.56
C LEU A 227 11.33 24.25 -16.72
N VAL A 228 11.09 24.97 -15.62
CA VAL A 228 11.08 26.45 -15.55
C VAL A 228 12.46 27.00 -15.23
N ASN A 229 13.22 26.30 -14.39
CA ASN A 229 14.58 26.63 -14.02
C ASN A 229 15.43 25.35 -14.10
N VAL A 230 16.32 25.28 -15.09
CA VAL A 230 17.40 24.28 -15.14
C VAL A 230 18.68 25.01 -14.74
N SER A 231 18.93 25.07 -13.43
CA SER A 231 20.25 25.44 -12.94
C SER A 231 21.09 24.16 -12.93
N ASP A 232 22.18 24.14 -13.69
CA ASP A 232 23.03 22.94 -13.82
C ASP A 232 23.58 22.45 -12.47
N ALA A 233 23.61 23.33 -11.46
CA ALA A 233 24.24 23.10 -10.17
C ALA A 233 23.37 22.38 -9.12
N SER A 234 22.04 22.51 -9.17
CA SER A 234 21.17 22.06 -8.06
C SER A 234 20.38 20.77 -8.32
N GLY A 235 20.24 20.33 -9.57
CA GLY A 235 19.49 19.10 -9.91
C GLY A 235 17.98 19.13 -9.63
N ILE A 236 17.47 20.17 -8.98
CA ILE A 236 16.05 20.32 -8.63
C ILE A 236 15.20 20.38 -9.90
N THR A 237 14.23 19.48 -9.98
CA THR A 237 13.12 19.58 -10.92
C THR A 237 12.22 20.76 -10.53
N VAL A 238 12.16 21.83 -11.34
CA VAL A 238 11.20 22.93 -11.15
C VAL A 238 10.25 23.05 -12.33
N ILE A 239 8.94 22.96 -12.07
CA ILE A 239 7.86 23.08 -13.06
C ILE A 239 7.00 24.33 -12.79
N SER A 240 6.12 24.70 -13.74
CA SER A 240 5.24 25.86 -13.57
C SER A 240 4.02 25.52 -12.71
N GLU A 241 3.39 26.54 -12.09
CA GLU A 241 2.09 26.37 -11.39
C GLU A 241 1.06 25.71 -12.31
N ARG A 242 1.04 26.13 -13.58
CA ARG A 242 0.15 25.54 -14.58
C ARG A 242 0.41 24.04 -14.70
N ASP A 243 1.64 23.63 -14.98
CA ASP A 243 1.96 22.22 -15.19
C ASP A 243 1.65 21.40 -13.93
N ALA A 244 2.06 21.87 -12.75
CA ALA A 244 1.75 21.23 -11.47
C ALA A 244 0.24 21.06 -11.25
N ARG A 245 -0.56 22.09 -11.53
CA ARG A 245 -2.03 22.03 -11.44
C ARG A 245 -2.62 21.06 -12.47
N GLN A 246 -2.05 20.99 -13.68
CA GLN A 246 -2.47 20.03 -14.70
C GLN A 246 -2.25 18.59 -14.22
N PHE A 247 -1.06 18.24 -13.69
CA PHE A 247 -0.83 16.89 -13.14
C PHE A 247 -1.72 16.59 -11.94
N TYR A 248 -1.84 17.52 -10.98
CA TYR A 248 -2.68 17.31 -9.81
C TYR A 248 -4.15 17.02 -10.20
N LEU A 249 -4.74 17.89 -11.03
CA LEU A 249 -6.11 17.68 -11.52
C LEU A 249 -6.26 16.45 -12.41
N GLY A 250 -5.25 16.11 -13.21
CA GLY A 250 -5.22 14.88 -13.99
C GLY A 250 -5.20 13.64 -13.10
N ASN A 251 -4.44 13.64 -12.00
CA ASN A 251 -4.45 12.55 -11.03
C ASN A 251 -5.81 12.43 -10.35
N VAL A 252 -6.41 13.53 -9.89
CA VAL A 252 -7.77 13.51 -9.29
C VAL A 252 -8.81 12.98 -10.29
N ALA A 253 -8.78 13.44 -11.54
CA ALA A 253 -9.66 12.94 -12.60
C ALA A 253 -9.41 11.45 -12.90
N ARG A 254 -8.15 11.02 -12.91
CA ARG A 254 -7.74 9.63 -13.15
C ARG A 254 -8.25 8.73 -12.03
N SER A 255 -8.00 9.05 -10.77
CA SER A 255 -8.46 8.28 -9.62
C SER A 255 -9.99 8.15 -9.56
N ILE A 256 -10.72 9.24 -9.79
CA ILE A 256 -12.20 9.22 -9.81
C ILE A 256 -12.74 8.47 -11.04
N PHE A 257 -12.04 8.43 -12.17
CA PHE A 257 -12.43 7.55 -13.28
C PHE A 257 -12.09 6.09 -13.01
N SER A 258 -10.96 5.81 -12.36
CA SER A 258 -10.54 4.46 -11.94
C SER A 258 -11.55 3.82 -10.98
N GLU A 259 -12.29 4.61 -10.21
CA GLU A 259 -13.45 4.15 -9.42
C GLU A 259 -14.41 3.27 -10.23
N THR A 260 -14.63 3.59 -11.51
CA THR A 260 -15.54 2.84 -12.40
C THR A 260 -14.92 1.58 -13.02
N GLN A 261 -13.59 1.43 -12.94
CA GLN A 261 -12.82 0.35 -13.57
C GLN A 261 -12.26 -0.66 -12.55
N LEU A 262 -12.16 -0.28 -11.27
CA LEU A 262 -11.53 -1.07 -10.22
C LEU A 262 -12.56 -1.73 -9.29
N PRO A 263 -12.26 -2.93 -8.75
CA PRO A 263 -13.17 -3.65 -7.86
C PRO A 263 -13.28 -3.04 -6.45
N TRP A 264 -12.31 -2.23 -6.01
CA TRP A 264 -12.33 -1.49 -4.73
C TRP A 264 -12.77 -0.03 -4.89
N SER A 265 -13.32 0.59 -3.83
CA SER A 265 -13.82 1.97 -3.84
C SER A 265 -12.87 2.98 -3.17
N LEU A 266 -12.97 4.25 -3.56
CA LEU A 266 -12.47 5.40 -2.81
C LEU A 266 -13.21 5.62 -1.48
N ASP A 267 -14.48 5.21 -1.36
CA ASP A 267 -15.26 5.31 -0.11
C ASP A 267 -14.79 4.35 0.98
N ASP A 268 -14.11 3.26 0.60
CA ASP A 268 -13.54 2.28 1.53
C ASP A 268 -12.27 2.82 2.22
N LEU A 269 -11.70 3.93 1.72
CA LEU A 269 -10.47 4.50 2.24
C LEU A 269 -10.73 5.34 3.51
N SER A 270 -9.79 5.28 4.46
CA SER A 270 -9.77 6.18 5.61
C SER A 270 -9.50 7.64 5.19
N GLU A 271 -9.80 8.59 6.07
CA GLU A 271 -9.51 10.01 5.81
C GLU A 271 -8.00 10.27 5.68
N GLU A 272 -7.19 9.54 6.45
CA GLU A 272 -5.72 9.49 6.32
C GLU A 272 -5.29 8.98 4.94
N SER A 273 -5.79 7.80 4.52
CA SER A 273 -5.56 7.22 3.20
C SER A 273 -5.95 8.18 2.06
N LEU A 274 -7.10 8.84 2.15
CA LEU A 274 -7.54 9.84 1.17
C LEU A 274 -6.61 11.07 1.17
N SER A 275 -6.09 11.49 2.33
CA SER A 275 -5.11 12.59 2.41
C SER A 275 -3.76 12.22 1.79
N VAL A 276 -3.32 10.96 1.90
CA VAL A 276 -2.13 10.42 1.23
C VAL A 276 -2.34 10.29 -0.29
N LEU A 277 -3.58 10.01 -0.72
CA LEU A 277 -3.93 9.92 -2.13
C LEU A 277 -4.04 11.30 -2.81
N PHE A 278 -4.72 12.26 -2.18
CA PHE A 278 -5.17 13.52 -2.80
C PHE A 278 -4.77 14.82 -2.07
N GLY A 279 -4.37 14.71 -0.81
CA GLY A 279 -4.04 15.87 0.02
C GLY A 279 -2.72 16.50 -0.39
N VAL A 280 -2.38 17.63 0.22
CA VAL A 280 -1.11 18.29 -0.08
C VAL A 280 0.08 17.40 0.29
N ASN A 281 0.09 16.75 1.46
CA ASN A 281 1.22 15.89 1.88
C ASN A 281 1.41 14.61 1.01
N SER A 282 0.52 14.38 0.05
CA SER A 282 0.78 13.46 -1.06
C SER A 282 1.97 13.96 -1.93
N SER A 283 2.34 13.24 -2.99
CA SER A 283 3.44 13.64 -3.91
C SER A 283 3.22 15.00 -4.62
N TYR A 284 2.07 15.64 -4.41
CA TYR A 284 1.66 16.93 -4.97
C TYR A 284 1.71 18.10 -3.96
N ALA A 285 2.34 17.91 -2.81
CA ALA A 285 3.15 18.96 -2.18
C ALA A 285 4.56 18.45 -1.91
N PRO A 286 5.44 18.51 -2.92
CA PRO A 286 6.76 19.06 -2.64
C PRO A 286 6.60 20.32 -1.77
N HIS A 287 7.45 20.47 -0.74
CA HIS A 287 7.31 21.59 0.18
C HIS A 287 7.55 22.92 -0.55
N TYR A 288 6.46 23.64 -0.80
CA TYR A 288 6.39 24.77 -1.73
C TYR A 288 7.07 26.04 -1.23
N ARG A 289 8.41 26.06 -1.21
CA ARG A 289 9.20 27.23 -0.77
C ARG A 289 10.40 27.54 -1.66
N PHE A 290 10.20 27.51 -2.97
CA PHE A 290 11.10 28.22 -3.89
C PHE A 290 10.71 29.70 -3.96
N PRO A 291 11.69 30.64 -3.97
CA PRO A 291 11.40 32.05 -4.18
C PRO A 291 10.61 32.28 -5.48
N ALA A 292 9.65 33.22 -5.44
CA ALA A 292 8.87 33.68 -6.58
C ALA A 292 7.89 32.67 -7.25
N GLY A 293 7.23 31.82 -6.46
CA GLY A 293 5.99 31.14 -6.88
C GLY A 293 6.18 29.99 -7.88
N GLN A 294 7.30 29.28 -7.76
CA GLN A 294 7.63 28.11 -8.58
C GLN A 294 7.31 26.80 -7.86
N TYR A 295 7.02 25.76 -8.63
CA TYR A 295 6.69 24.43 -8.13
C TYR A 295 7.91 23.53 -8.35
N ALA A 296 8.77 23.37 -7.35
CA ALA A 296 9.73 22.27 -7.42
C ALA A 296 8.97 20.95 -7.32
N ALA A 297 9.23 19.97 -8.20
CA ALA A 297 8.69 18.61 -8.07
C ALA A 297 9.52 17.74 -7.12
N MET A 298 10.63 18.27 -6.61
CA MET A 298 11.57 17.65 -5.68
C MET A 298 12.10 18.71 -4.73
N GLN A 299 12.19 18.43 -3.45
CA GLN A 299 12.80 19.35 -2.50
C GLN A 299 14.30 19.02 -2.33
N GLU A 300 15.12 20.05 -2.17
CA GLU A 300 16.33 19.93 -1.35
C GLU A 300 15.86 19.77 0.11
N HIS A 301 15.90 18.54 0.62
CA HIS A 301 16.24 18.37 2.03
C HIS A 301 17.76 18.52 2.15
N ASP A 302 18.27 18.93 3.32
CA ASP A 302 19.70 19.27 3.50
C ASP A 302 20.62 18.04 3.25
N ASP A 303 20.07 16.83 3.36
CA ASP A 303 20.72 15.59 2.95
C ASP A 303 20.45 15.25 1.47
N ALA A 304 21.53 15.12 0.71
CA ALA A 304 21.53 14.86 -0.74
C ALA A 304 20.87 13.51 -1.16
N THR A 305 20.50 12.65 -0.21
CA THR A 305 19.85 11.36 -0.47
C THR A 305 18.38 11.48 -0.86
N GLU A 306 17.68 12.53 -0.43
CA GLU A 306 16.26 12.75 -0.77
C GLU A 306 16.06 13.32 -2.18
N GLN A 307 17.14 13.80 -2.80
CA GLN A 307 17.16 14.41 -4.13
C GLN A 307 17.16 13.37 -5.28
N MET A 308 16.74 12.14 -4.99
CA MET A 308 16.47 11.10 -5.99
C MET A 308 15.01 10.70 -5.88
N ALA A 309 14.17 11.22 -6.77
CA ALA A 309 12.73 10.97 -6.78
C ALA A 309 12.26 10.60 -8.18
N THR A 310 10.99 10.20 -8.28
CA THR A 310 10.25 10.10 -9.55
C THR A 310 9.21 11.21 -9.56
N VAL A 311 9.20 12.04 -10.62
CA VAL A 311 8.33 13.23 -10.68
C VAL A 311 6.97 12.91 -11.32
N PRO A 312 5.93 13.73 -11.08
CA PRO A 312 4.64 13.56 -11.73
C PRO A 312 4.71 13.49 -13.26
N GLY A 313 4.07 12.48 -13.84
CA GLY A 313 3.84 12.33 -15.29
C GLY A 313 2.35 12.28 -15.63
N ASP A 314 2.01 11.98 -16.87
CA ASP A 314 0.62 11.87 -17.29
C ASP A 314 -0.03 10.62 -16.67
N ALA A 315 -0.89 10.84 -15.66
CA ALA A 315 -1.52 9.75 -14.91
C ALA A 315 -2.42 8.85 -15.77
N SER A 316 -2.86 9.29 -16.96
CA SER A 316 -3.57 8.42 -17.90
C SER A 316 -2.62 7.41 -18.57
N LEU A 317 -1.37 7.80 -18.85
CA LEU A 317 -0.33 6.93 -19.41
C LEU A 317 0.19 5.93 -18.37
N ASN A 318 0.38 6.38 -17.12
CA ASN A 318 0.74 5.50 -15.99
C ASN A 318 -0.31 4.39 -15.78
N TYR A 319 -1.60 4.74 -15.71
CA TYR A 319 -2.68 3.75 -15.57
C TYR A 319 -2.68 2.74 -16.73
N HIS A 320 -2.54 3.23 -17.96
CA HIS A 320 -2.57 2.37 -19.14
C HIS A 320 -1.41 1.37 -19.15
N HIS A 321 -0.20 1.78 -18.77
CA HIS A 321 0.94 0.85 -18.65
C HIS A 321 0.74 -0.18 -17.53
N LEU A 322 0.14 0.18 -16.38
CA LEU A 322 -0.21 -0.80 -15.34
C LEU A 322 -1.21 -1.85 -15.85
N GLU A 323 -2.16 -1.43 -16.70
CA GLU A 323 -3.16 -2.29 -17.34
C GLU A 323 -2.53 -3.19 -18.42
N GLU A 324 -1.72 -2.63 -19.34
CA GLU A 324 -1.01 -3.35 -20.41
C GLU A 324 -0.01 -4.38 -19.87
N LEU A 325 0.69 -4.05 -18.79
CA LEU A 325 1.63 -4.96 -18.11
C LEU A 325 0.93 -5.94 -17.15
N GLY A 326 -0.41 -5.91 -17.06
CA GLY A 326 -1.20 -6.85 -16.26
C GLY A 326 -1.00 -6.70 -14.75
N MET A 327 -0.51 -5.56 -14.26
CA MET A 327 -0.23 -5.33 -12.85
C MET A 327 -1.48 -5.11 -12.00
N ILE A 328 -2.55 -4.58 -12.61
CA ILE A 328 -3.81 -4.31 -11.90
C ILE A 328 -4.47 -5.64 -11.53
N GLY A 329 -4.36 -6.00 -10.26
CA GLY A 329 -4.94 -7.20 -9.67
C GLY A 329 -6.44 -7.06 -9.40
N SER A 330 -7.02 -8.12 -8.85
CA SER A 330 -8.39 -8.14 -8.35
C SER A 330 -8.55 -7.49 -6.97
N THR A 331 -7.45 -7.26 -6.24
CA THR A 331 -7.41 -6.52 -4.97
C THR A 331 -6.30 -5.46 -4.97
N ARG A 332 -6.34 -4.53 -4.01
CA ARG A 332 -5.26 -3.55 -3.81
C ARG A 332 -3.94 -4.24 -3.48
N LEU A 333 -3.96 -5.22 -2.58
CA LEU A 333 -2.80 -6.04 -2.24
C LEU A 333 -2.20 -6.81 -3.44
N GLU A 334 -3.02 -7.47 -4.27
CA GLU A 334 -2.55 -8.14 -5.49
C GLU A 334 -1.88 -7.14 -6.44
N THR A 335 -2.41 -5.93 -6.55
CA THR A 335 -1.84 -4.85 -7.38
C THR A 335 -0.51 -4.33 -6.83
N ILE A 336 -0.37 -4.21 -5.51
CA ILE A 336 0.90 -3.87 -4.84
C ILE A 336 1.93 -4.97 -5.13
N ALA A 337 1.58 -6.23 -4.86
CA ALA A 337 2.44 -7.39 -5.06
C ALA A 337 2.93 -7.50 -6.53
N ASN A 338 2.03 -7.37 -7.51
CA ASN A 338 2.36 -7.42 -8.92
C ASN A 338 3.35 -6.31 -9.33
N LEU A 339 3.15 -5.08 -8.86
CA LEU A 339 4.07 -3.97 -9.13
C LEU A 339 5.43 -4.19 -8.47
N CYS A 340 5.45 -4.59 -7.18
CA CYS A 340 6.67 -4.91 -6.46
C CYS A 340 7.45 -6.03 -7.15
N LYS A 341 6.76 -7.07 -7.64
CA LYS A 341 7.35 -8.18 -8.38
C LYS A 341 7.95 -7.72 -9.71
N TRP A 342 7.21 -6.90 -10.48
CA TRP A 342 7.73 -6.36 -11.73
C TRP A 342 9.00 -5.53 -11.50
N ILE A 343 9.04 -4.70 -10.45
CA ILE A 343 10.25 -3.96 -10.06
C ILE A 343 11.39 -4.93 -9.76
N ASN A 344 11.14 -6.02 -9.02
CA ASN A 344 12.15 -7.01 -8.68
C ASN A 344 12.76 -7.70 -9.90
N GLU A 345 11.92 -8.09 -10.86
CA GLU A 345 12.30 -8.83 -12.07
C GLU A 345 12.90 -7.95 -13.17
N ASN A 346 12.53 -6.66 -13.25
CA ASN A 346 12.84 -5.81 -14.40
C ASN A 346 13.73 -4.60 -14.06
N CYS A 347 13.70 -4.09 -12.81
CA CYS A 347 14.42 -2.88 -12.44
C CYS A 347 15.80 -3.15 -11.84
N THR A 348 16.70 -2.21 -12.06
CA THR A 348 18.05 -2.19 -11.51
C THR A 348 18.27 -0.93 -10.69
N HIS A 349 18.85 -1.11 -9.50
CA HIS A 349 19.26 0.00 -8.65
C HIS A 349 20.45 0.74 -9.28
N ILE A 350 20.34 2.06 -9.45
CA ILE A 350 21.49 2.88 -9.86
C ILE A 350 22.42 3.06 -8.66
N ALA A 351 23.47 2.23 -8.60
CA ALA A 351 24.48 2.30 -7.56
C ALA A 351 25.39 3.55 -7.68
N GLY A 352 25.75 4.11 -6.54
CA GLY A 352 26.65 5.26 -6.42
C GLY A 352 25.90 6.60 -6.36
N THR A 353 26.61 7.66 -6.00
CA THR A 353 26.08 9.02 -6.06
C THR A 353 25.86 9.39 -7.53
N VAL A 354 24.63 9.25 -8.03
CA VAL A 354 24.19 9.98 -9.23
C VAL A 354 24.59 11.42 -8.97
N THR A 355 25.50 11.98 -9.77
CA THR A 355 25.90 13.37 -9.57
C THR A 355 24.65 14.19 -9.82
N LEU A 356 24.13 14.85 -8.78
CA LEU A 356 22.82 15.52 -8.73
C LEU A 356 22.83 16.85 -9.52
N ASN A 357 23.44 16.82 -10.70
CA ASN A 357 23.42 17.86 -11.70
C ASN A 357 22.57 17.39 -12.89
N GLY A 358 22.12 18.35 -13.71
CA GLY A 358 21.30 18.04 -14.88
C GLY A 358 21.96 17.05 -15.85
N LEU A 359 23.29 17.01 -15.91
CA LEU A 359 24.05 16.09 -16.77
C LEU A 359 23.99 14.62 -16.30
N GLY A 360 24.01 14.37 -14.98
CA GLY A 360 23.87 13.01 -14.42
C GLY A 360 22.52 12.40 -14.76
N PHE A 361 21.44 13.14 -14.47
CA PHE A 361 20.09 12.75 -14.86
C PHE A 361 19.94 12.65 -16.39
N PHE A 362 20.47 13.59 -17.17
CA PHE A 362 20.38 13.53 -18.64
C PHE A 362 21.12 12.33 -19.24
N ASN A 363 22.30 12.00 -18.72
CA ASN A 363 23.04 10.82 -19.17
C ASN A 363 22.28 9.52 -18.90
N GLN A 364 21.53 9.45 -17.79
CA GLN A 364 20.81 8.26 -17.35
C GLN A 364 19.39 8.14 -17.92
N TYR A 365 18.68 9.27 -18.07
CA TYR A 365 17.25 9.30 -18.40
C TYR A 365 16.91 10.14 -19.65
N SER A 366 17.92 10.73 -20.31
CA SER A 366 17.76 11.67 -21.44
C SER A 366 16.89 12.90 -21.12
N TYR A 367 16.78 13.23 -19.84
CA TYR A 367 16.05 14.36 -19.29
C TYR A 367 16.88 14.96 -18.14
N PRO A 368 17.10 16.29 -18.07
CA PRO A 368 18.09 16.88 -17.14
C PRO A 368 17.55 17.08 -15.71
N SER A 369 16.78 16.09 -15.24
CA SER A 369 15.97 16.10 -14.03
C SER A 369 15.52 14.65 -13.77
N ALA A 370 15.04 14.37 -12.56
CA ALA A 370 14.36 13.13 -12.25
C ALA A 370 13.27 12.78 -13.29
N PRO A 371 13.13 11.49 -13.66
CA PRO A 371 12.19 11.06 -14.68
C PRO A 371 10.77 10.95 -14.12
N THR A 372 9.79 10.90 -15.01
CA THR A 372 8.42 10.49 -14.63
C THR A 372 8.30 8.98 -14.52
N ALA A 373 7.25 8.51 -13.84
CA ALA A 373 6.98 7.08 -13.74
C ALA A 373 6.71 6.45 -15.12
N HIS A 374 6.06 7.18 -16.03
CA HIS A 374 5.88 6.76 -17.42
C HIS A 374 7.21 6.69 -18.19
N GLN A 375 8.14 7.63 -18.02
CA GLN A 375 9.48 7.51 -18.62
C GLN A 375 10.25 6.29 -18.14
N ILE A 376 10.13 5.94 -16.85
CA ILE A 376 10.69 4.70 -16.32
C ILE A 376 9.99 3.49 -16.99
N LEU A 377 8.65 3.43 -16.98
CA LEU A 377 7.87 2.31 -17.52
C LEU A 377 8.03 2.07 -19.03
N LYS A 378 8.23 3.12 -19.83
CA LYS A 378 8.51 2.99 -21.26
C LYS A 378 9.87 2.31 -21.51
N GLY A 379 10.78 2.40 -20.54
CA GLY A 379 12.21 2.27 -20.77
C GLY A 379 12.74 3.48 -21.56
N TYR A 380 14.05 3.69 -21.47
CA TYR A 380 14.71 4.72 -22.28
C TYR A 380 14.96 4.16 -23.68
N ASP A 381 14.83 4.98 -24.73
CA ASP A 381 14.95 4.59 -26.15
C ASP A 381 16.39 4.19 -26.58
N ARG A 382 17.18 3.63 -25.66
CA ARG A 382 18.54 3.14 -25.84
C ARG A 382 18.53 1.61 -25.74
N PRO A 383 18.80 0.87 -26.83
CA PRO A 383 18.84 -0.59 -26.81
C PRO A 383 19.77 -1.13 -25.72
N GLY A 384 19.27 -2.05 -24.89
CA GLY A 384 20.05 -2.65 -23.79
C GLY A 384 20.20 -1.78 -22.54
N VAL A 385 19.35 -0.76 -22.34
CA VAL A 385 19.23 -0.07 -21.06
C VAL A 385 18.07 -0.66 -20.26
N ASP A 386 18.42 -1.36 -19.17
CA ASP A 386 17.47 -1.89 -18.19
C ASP A 386 16.59 -0.78 -17.60
N TYR A 387 15.46 -1.15 -17.00
CA TYR A 387 14.67 -0.21 -16.20
C TYR A 387 15.53 0.24 -15.00
N LYS A 388 15.86 1.53 -14.93
CA LYS A 388 16.77 2.05 -13.90
C LYS A 388 16.05 3.06 -13.03
N MET A 389 16.22 2.92 -11.72
CA MET A 389 15.66 3.82 -10.72
C MET A 389 16.75 4.28 -9.75
N ALA A 390 16.63 5.52 -9.29
CA ALA A 390 17.64 6.21 -8.50
C ALA A 390 17.36 6.03 -7.00
N GLY A 391 17.88 4.94 -6.43
CA GLY A 391 17.81 4.66 -5.00
C GLY A 391 16.41 4.58 -4.40
N CYS A 392 16.37 4.47 -3.07
CA CYS A 392 15.14 4.18 -2.35
C CYS A 392 14.08 5.26 -2.56
N GLY A 393 14.46 6.54 -2.57
CA GLY A 393 13.57 7.65 -2.87
C GLY A 393 12.99 7.59 -4.29
N GLY A 394 13.80 7.19 -5.28
CA GLY A 394 13.38 7.03 -6.66
C GLY A 394 12.31 5.94 -6.79
N THR A 395 12.57 4.78 -6.19
CA THR A 395 11.62 3.64 -6.14
C THR A 395 10.35 3.99 -5.38
N ALA A 396 10.46 4.55 -4.17
CA ALA A 396 9.30 4.83 -3.33
C ALA A 396 8.35 5.83 -4.00
N ARG A 397 8.91 6.88 -4.62
CA ARG A 397 8.13 7.84 -5.41
C ARG A 397 7.60 7.23 -6.71
N PHE A 398 8.33 6.33 -7.38
CA PHE A 398 7.84 5.60 -8.55
C PHE A 398 6.58 4.78 -8.22
N VAL A 399 6.67 3.93 -7.19
CA VAL A 399 5.55 3.13 -6.68
C VAL A 399 4.36 4.02 -6.31
N GLN A 400 4.61 5.11 -5.57
CA GLN A 400 3.59 6.08 -5.18
C GLN A 400 2.88 6.75 -6.37
N GLN A 401 3.61 7.12 -7.44
CA GLN A 401 3.01 7.76 -8.62
C GLN A 401 2.19 6.79 -9.46
N LEU A 402 2.55 5.51 -9.50
CA LEU A 402 1.79 4.47 -10.21
C LEU A 402 0.53 4.07 -9.44
N LEU A 403 0.69 3.67 -8.17
CA LEU A 403 -0.39 3.16 -7.34
C LEU A 403 -1.50 4.19 -7.06
N ARG A 404 -1.17 5.49 -7.04
CA ARG A 404 -2.18 6.56 -6.99
C ARG A 404 -3.18 6.50 -8.15
N THR A 405 -2.74 6.13 -9.36
CA THR A 405 -3.63 6.08 -10.54
C THR A 405 -4.69 4.98 -10.44
N VAL A 406 -4.45 4.00 -9.57
CA VAL A 406 -5.34 2.87 -9.26
C VAL A 406 -5.92 2.94 -7.84
N ASN A 407 -6.02 4.14 -7.25
CA ASN A 407 -6.66 4.38 -5.95
C ASN A 407 -6.04 3.60 -4.78
N ILE A 408 -4.73 3.36 -4.84
CA ILE A 408 -3.93 2.75 -3.76
C ILE A 408 -3.04 3.84 -3.17
N PRO A 409 -3.33 4.33 -1.94
CA PRO A 409 -2.53 5.36 -1.29
C PRO A 409 -1.22 4.78 -0.77
N VAL A 410 -0.11 5.40 -1.18
CA VAL A 410 1.23 5.11 -0.68
C VAL A 410 1.75 6.38 -0.03
N GLU A 411 2.06 6.33 1.26
CA GLU A 411 2.86 7.33 1.94
C GLU A 411 4.34 6.95 1.76
N VAL A 412 5.19 7.96 1.55
CA VAL A 412 6.64 7.77 1.49
C VAL A 412 7.23 8.48 2.69
N ASP A 413 7.75 7.69 3.63
CA ASP A 413 8.35 8.18 4.86
C ASP A 413 9.87 8.29 4.69
N TYR A 414 10.44 9.35 5.28
CA TYR A 414 11.86 9.67 5.34
C TYR A 414 12.31 9.90 6.80
N SER A 415 11.62 9.29 7.77
CA SER A 415 12.03 9.25 9.17
C SER A 415 13.43 8.63 9.34
N SER A 416 13.82 7.72 8.43
CA SER A 416 15.19 7.21 8.31
C SER A 416 15.96 7.86 7.14
N ILE A 417 17.29 7.64 7.08
CA ILE A 417 18.15 8.04 5.95
C ILE A 417 17.77 7.41 4.58
N HIS A 418 16.77 6.54 4.57
CA HIS A 418 16.25 5.83 3.41
C HIS A 418 14.73 5.99 3.32
N ALA A 419 14.22 6.07 2.09
CA ALA A 419 12.79 6.18 1.83
C ALA A 419 12.08 4.84 2.11
N GLN A 420 11.01 4.91 2.88
CA GLN A 420 10.14 3.80 3.25
C GLN A 420 8.79 3.93 2.53
N LEU A 421 8.10 2.81 2.32
CA LEU A 421 6.77 2.80 1.70
C LEU A 421 5.74 2.35 2.74
N ARG A 422 4.67 3.13 2.93
CA ARG A 422 3.52 2.79 3.78
C ARG A 422 2.25 2.74 2.93
N PHE A 423 1.67 1.55 2.78
CA PHE A 423 0.47 1.27 1.99
C PHE A 423 -0.77 1.41 2.90
N THR A 424 -1.17 2.65 3.16
CA THR A 424 -2.10 2.98 4.26
C THR A 424 -3.50 2.39 4.10
N SER A 425 -3.92 1.95 2.91
CA SER A 425 -5.18 1.23 2.72
C SER A 425 -5.14 -0.23 3.18
N GLU A 426 -3.96 -0.85 3.15
CA GLU A 426 -3.77 -2.28 3.50
C GLU A 426 -3.13 -2.47 4.88
N GLN A 427 -2.73 -1.39 5.56
CA GLN A 427 -1.97 -1.41 6.81
C GLN A 427 -0.67 -2.22 6.68
N LEU A 428 0.04 -2.01 5.57
CA LEU A 428 1.32 -2.65 5.26
C LEU A 428 2.40 -1.59 5.05
N ALA A 429 3.64 -1.96 5.34
CA ALA A 429 4.81 -1.12 5.13
C ALA A 429 5.98 -1.94 4.56
N MET A 430 6.97 -1.24 4.02
CA MET A 430 8.23 -1.79 3.55
C MET A 430 9.39 -0.99 4.15
N SER A 431 10.38 -1.70 4.67
CA SER A 431 11.54 -1.16 5.39
C SER A 431 12.40 -0.20 4.60
N HIS A 432 12.47 -0.37 3.28
CA HIS A 432 13.42 0.33 2.44
C HIS A 432 13.02 0.25 0.95
N GLY A 433 13.02 1.37 0.23
CA GLY A 433 12.66 1.40 -1.19
C GLY A 433 13.59 0.60 -2.12
N ASP A 434 14.81 0.27 -1.67
CA ASP A 434 15.73 -0.60 -2.44
C ASP A 434 15.59 -2.09 -2.13
N ASP A 435 14.72 -2.49 -1.19
CA ASP A 435 14.41 -3.91 -0.94
C ASP A 435 13.69 -4.54 -2.16
N LEU A 436 13.09 -3.70 -3.02
CA LEU A 436 12.35 -4.13 -4.20
C LEU A 436 13.23 -4.63 -5.35
N TYR A 437 14.52 -4.31 -5.43
CA TYR A 437 15.35 -4.75 -6.56
C TYR A 437 15.88 -6.18 -6.36
N GLY A 438 15.67 -7.06 -7.34
CA GLY A 438 16.15 -8.46 -7.26
C GLY A 438 17.66 -8.64 -7.37
N ASN A 439 18.42 -7.56 -7.57
CA ASN A 439 19.88 -7.58 -7.78
C ASN A 439 20.71 -6.91 -6.67
N THR A 440 20.09 -6.17 -5.74
CA THR A 440 20.77 -5.55 -4.59
C THR A 440 20.89 -6.49 -3.40
N ILE A 441 19.94 -7.43 -3.28
CA ILE A 441 19.88 -8.41 -2.20
C ILE A 441 19.74 -9.81 -2.80
N ASN A 442 20.39 -10.81 -2.21
CA ASN A 442 20.29 -12.23 -2.62
C ASN A 442 18.93 -12.84 -2.22
N TYR A 443 17.83 -12.19 -2.60
CA TYR A 443 16.44 -12.60 -2.34
C TYR A 443 15.78 -13.30 -3.53
N GLN A 444 16.55 -13.91 -4.44
CA GLN A 444 16.00 -14.66 -5.59
C GLN A 444 15.05 -15.81 -5.18
N ASP A 445 15.13 -16.28 -3.93
CA ASP A 445 14.25 -17.30 -3.36
C ASP A 445 13.13 -16.74 -2.45
N PHE A 446 13.04 -15.42 -2.23
CA PHE A 446 12.04 -14.79 -1.38
C PHE A 446 10.89 -14.21 -2.20
N PRO A 447 9.62 -14.57 -1.92
CA PRO A 447 8.46 -13.88 -2.47
C PRO A 447 8.50 -12.39 -2.13
N VAL A 448 8.23 -11.52 -3.11
CA VAL A 448 8.26 -10.06 -2.88
C VAL A 448 7.17 -9.61 -1.90
N GLU A 449 6.11 -10.41 -1.78
CA GLU A 449 5.00 -10.26 -0.84
C GLU A 449 5.47 -10.38 0.62
N ASP A 450 6.53 -11.16 0.89
CA ASP A 450 7.10 -11.31 2.23
C ASP A 450 7.91 -10.06 2.66
N LEU A 451 8.19 -9.12 1.75
CA LEU A 451 8.75 -7.80 2.08
C LEU A 451 7.68 -6.83 2.62
N LEU A 452 6.38 -7.15 2.45
CA LEU A 452 5.27 -6.34 2.95
C LEU A 452 4.93 -6.74 4.39
N ILE A 453 5.51 -6.01 5.35
CA ILE A 453 5.26 -6.25 6.78
C ILE A 453 4.05 -5.45 7.29
N PRO A 454 3.33 -5.93 8.33
CA PRO A 454 2.26 -5.16 8.96
C PRO A 454 2.76 -3.79 9.43
N GLU A 455 1.99 -2.73 9.16
CA GLU A 455 2.37 -1.35 9.46
C GLU A 455 2.63 -1.15 10.95
N GLN A 456 1.80 -1.72 11.84
CA GLN A 456 2.06 -1.65 13.29
C GLN A 456 3.41 -2.29 13.68
N LEU A 457 3.79 -3.42 13.05
CA LEU A 457 5.08 -4.06 13.29
C LEU A 457 6.23 -3.18 12.81
N PHE A 458 6.08 -2.54 11.65
CA PHE A 458 7.03 -1.57 11.13
C PHE A 458 7.18 -0.38 12.10
N LEU A 459 6.07 0.23 12.55
CA LEU A 459 6.09 1.35 13.49
C LEU A 459 6.75 0.95 14.83
N ASP A 460 6.39 -0.20 15.39
CA ASP A 460 6.93 -0.72 16.65
C ASP A 460 8.46 -0.94 16.59
N TYR A 461 8.99 -1.37 15.43
CA TYR A 461 10.43 -1.53 15.23
C TYR A 461 11.12 -0.20 14.93
N PHE A 462 10.71 0.52 13.89
CA PHE A 462 11.46 1.67 13.38
C PHE A 462 11.27 2.94 14.21
N HIS A 463 10.08 3.23 14.74
CA HIS A 463 9.92 4.38 15.65
C HIS A 463 10.61 4.15 17.00
N LEU A 464 10.76 2.89 17.43
CA LEU A 464 11.58 2.58 18.60
C LEU A 464 13.04 2.91 18.34
N PHE A 465 13.60 2.54 17.19
CA PHE A 465 14.98 2.92 16.82
C PHE A 465 15.17 4.43 16.75
N ASP A 466 14.19 5.20 16.26
CA ASP A 466 14.27 6.65 16.16
C ASP A 466 14.24 7.39 17.52
N GLN A 467 13.50 6.84 18.49
CA GLN A 467 13.53 7.31 19.88
C GLN A 467 14.84 6.90 20.59
N VAL A 468 15.39 5.74 20.21
CA VAL A 468 16.59 5.14 20.81
C VAL A 468 17.90 5.71 20.27
N GLY A 469 17.96 6.09 18.99
CA GLY A 469 19.10 6.81 18.40
C GLY A 469 19.37 8.14 19.11
N LYS A 470 18.35 8.71 19.74
CA LYS A 470 18.42 9.90 20.61
C LYS A 470 18.78 9.57 22.08
N GLN A 471 18.95 8.30 22.45
CA GLN A 471 19.29 7.79 23.80
C GLN A 471 20.30 6.62 23.78
N SER A 472 21.43 6.80 23.11
CA SER A 472 22.37 5.73 22.70
C SER A 472 23.09 4.92 23.79
N GLU A 473 22.81 5.10 25.08
CA GLU A 473 23.41 4.31 26.17
C GLU A 473 22.48 3.24 26.78
N ILE A 474 21.15 3.38 26.66
CA ILE A 474 20.20 2.52 27.38
C ILE A 474 19.94 1.18 26.66
N VAL A 475 20.04 1.14 25.33
CA VAL A 475 19.53 0.01 24.54
C VAL A 475 20.50 -1.13 24.32
N LYS A 476 21.79 -0.97 24.64
CA LYS A 476 22.73 -2.10 24.60
C LYS A 476 22.24 -3.26 25.49
N GLY A 477 21.66 -2.96 26.66
CA GLY A 477 21.04 -3.98 27.51
C GLY A 477 19.72 -4.56 26.97
N LYS A 478 18.87 -3.76 26.30
CA LYS A 478 17.57 -4.25 25.79
C LYS A 478 17.67 -5.11 24.53
N LEU A 479 18.69 -4.92 23.70
CA LEU A 479 18.94 -5.79 22.54
C LEU A 479 19.51 -7.15 22.98
N ASP A 480 20.29 -7.18 24.07
CA ASP A 480 20.79 -8.41 24.68
C ASP A 480 19.68 -9.24 25.37
N ASP A 481 18.61 -8.58 25.85
CA ASP A 481 17.41 -9.24 26.42
C ASP A 481 16.45 -9.83 25.35
N MET A 482 16.56 -9.40 24.09
CA MET A 482 15.79 -9.99 22.99
C MET A 482 16.43 -11.32 22.59
N ASN A 483 15.74 -12.43 22.89
CA ASN A 483 16.25 -13.78 22.67
C ASN A 483 16.20 -14.16 21.18
N TRP A 484 17.11 -13.59 20.39
CA TRP A 484 17.23 -13.83 18.95
C TRP A 484 17.51 -15.32 18.68
N PRO A 485 16.75 -16.00 17.80
CA PRO A 485 17.17 -17.30 17.31
C PRO A 485 18.52 -17.13 16.60
N SER A 486 19.54 -17.80 17.12
CA SER A 486 20.90 -17.71 16.62
C SER A 486 20.93 -18.03 15.11
N ARG A 487 21.34 -17.06 14.28
CA ARG A 487 21.68 -17.34 12.87
C ARG A 487 22.93 -18.21 12.79
N THR A 488 22.73 -19.52 12.85
CA THR A 488 23.71 -20.53 12.44
C THR A 488 23.32 -21.02 11.04
N ASN A 489 24.23 -20.84 10.08
CA ASN A 489 24.07 -21.02 8.62
C ASN A 489 23.25 -19.93 7.94
#